data_AF-A0A838RCC8-F1
#
_entry.id   AF-A0A838RCC8-F1
#
_cell.length_a   1.000
_cell.length_b   1.000
_cell.length_c   1.000
_cell.angle_alpha   90.00
_cell.angle_beta   90.00
_cell.angle_gamma   90.00
#
_symmetry.space_group_name_H-M   'P 1'
#
loop_
_entity.id
_entity.type
_entity.pdbx_description
1 polymer ?
#
loop_
_entity_poly.entity_id
_entity_poly.type
_entity_poly.pdbx_seq_one_letter_code
_entity_poly.pdbx_strand_id
1 'polypeptide(L)'
;MRAKKAGPKISQQLAALQRLALAASGVGEREALLSQLYKEIQLLLAPDGVIVTLCRSELEQIELALLVEEGKLLSELTGQCFPLEESGLHGWVIEQGKAVLVGNLATETLPEDPHL
;
A
#
# COMPACT_ATOMS: atom_id res chain seq x y z
N MET A 1 -7.48 24.85 -30.59
CA MET A 1 -7.33 23.79 -29.56
C MET A 1 -6.94 24.43 -28.24
N ARG A 2 -7.82 24.41 -27.22
CA ARG A 2 -7.47 24.87 -25.85
C ARG A 2 -6.95 23.67 -25.06
N ALA A 3 -5.70 23.75 -24.61
CA ALA A 3 -5.17 22.80 -23.62
C ALA A 3 -6.02 22.91 -22.34
N LYS A 4 -6.72 21.82 -21.99
CA LYS A 4 -7.37 21.68 -20.69
C LYS A 4 -6.25 21.69 -19.64
N LYS A 5 -6.07 22.81 -18.93
CA LYS A 5 -5.22 22.84 -17.74
C LYS A 5 -5.73 21.77 -16.79
N ALA A 6 -4.90 20.76 -16.52
CA ALA A 6 -5.17 19.80 -15.46
C ALA A 6 -5.38 20.57 -14.15
N GLY A 7 -6.44 20.25 -13.40
CA GLY A 7 -6.71 20.89 -12.12
C GLY A 7 -5.59 20.59 -11.11
N PRO A 8 -5.44 21.41 -10.04
CA PRO A 8 -4.34 21.30 -9.08
C PRO A 8 -4.19 19.89 -8.48
N LYS A 9 -5.31 19.16 -8.29
CA LYS A 9 -5.33 17.78 -7.78
C LYS A 9 -4.68 16.77 -8.73
N ILE A 10 -4.93 16.89 -10.03
CA ILE A 10 -4.36 16.00 -11.05
C ILE A 10 -2.85 16.25 -11.17
N SER A 11 -2.42 17.53 -11.13
CA SER A 11 -1.00 17.88 -11.15
C SER A 11 -0.24 17.34 -9.94
N GLN A 12 -0.84 17.36 -8.75
CA GLN A 12 -0.25 16.79 -7.54
C GLN A 12 -0.10 15.27 -7.62
N GLN A 13 -1.15 14.56 -8.09
CA GLN A 13 -1.11 13.11 -8.28
C GLN A 13 -0.04 12.69 -9.30
N LEU A 14 0.08 13.42 -10.42
CA LEU A 14 1.10 13.15 -11.43
C LEU A 14 2.52 13.35 -10.88
N ALA A 15 2.73 14.40 -10.10
CA ALA A 15 4.03 14.69 -9.49
C ALA A 15 4.42 13.62 -8.45
N ALA A 16 3.45 13.13 -7.66
CA ALA A 16 3.67 12.01 -6.74
C ALA A 16 4.08 10.74 -7.50
N LEU A 17 3.35 10.40 -8.58
CA LEU A 17 3.66 9.24 -9.42
C LEU A 17 5.08 9.34 -10.03
N GLN A 18 5.48 10.52 -10.49
CA GLN A 18 6.83 10.77 -11.02
C GLN A 18 7.91 10.56 -9.95
N ARG A 19 7.71 11.07 -8.74
CA ARG A 19 8.67 10.88 -7.63
C ARG A 19 8.81 9.41 -7.24
N LEU A 20 7.70 8.66 -7.22
CA LEU A 20 7.72 7.22 -6.97
C LEU A 20 8.45 6.44 -8.07
N ALA A 21 8.21 6.78 -9.34
CA ALA A 21 8.90 6.14 -10.46
C ALA A 21 10.41 6.39 -10.44
N LEU A 22 10.84 7.60 -10.05
CA LEU A 22 12.26 7.92 -9.88
C LEU A 22 12.88 7.16 -8.71
N ALA A 23 12.18 7.05 -7.58
CA ALA A 23 12.63 6.32 -6.39
C ALA A 23 12.65 4.79 -6.56
N ALA A 24 12.08 4.25 -7.64
CA ALA A 24 12.05 2.82 -7.96
C ALA A 24 13.06 2.41 -9.05
N SER A 25 13.94 3.33 -9.48
CA SER A 25 14.80 3.14 -10.67
C SER A 25 16.30 2.90 -10.38
N GLY A 26 16.71 2.97 -9.12
CA GLY A 26 18.03 2.65 -8.61
C GLY A 26 18.10 1.27 -7.94
N VAL A 27 19.26 0.93 -7.37
CA VAL A 27 19.51 -0.40 -6.78
C VAL A 27 19.87 -0.20 -5.30
N GLY A 28 19.17 -0.88 -4.39
CA GLY A 28 19.28 -0.72 -2.93
C GLY A 28 18.09 -0.02 -2.25
N GLU A 29 16.93 -0.03 -2.89
CA GLU A 29 15.89 1.01 -2.81
C GLU A 29 14.68 0.71 -1.93
N ARG A 30 14.53 -0.50 -1.41
CA ARG A 30 13.22 -0.93 -0.89
C ARG A 30 12.73 -0.03 0.25
N GLU A 31 13.57 0.22 1.24
CA GLU A 31 13.23 1.06 2.40
C GLU A 31 13.05 2.53 1.99
N ALA A 32 13.86 3.03 1.05
CA ALA A 32 13.75 4.39 0.53
C ALA A 32 12.44 4.59 -0.27
N LEU A 33 12.08 3.62 -1.11
CA LEU A 33 10.85 3.59 -1.89
C LEU A 33 9.62 3.51 -0.97
N LEU A 34 9.62 2.61 0.01
CA LEU A 34 8.54 2.47 0.98
C LEU A 34 8.38 3.73 1.84
N SER A 35 9.50 4.34 2.26
CA SER A 35 9.47 5.62 2.98
C SER A 35 8.89 6.75 2.13
N GLN A 36 9.25 6.83 0.84
CA GLN A 36 8.70 7.81 -0.07
C GLN A 36 7.21 7.57 -0.33
N LEU A 37 6.81 6.31 -0.56
CA LEU A 37 5.42 5.90 -0.72
C LEU A 37 4.56 6.32 0.47
N TYR A 38 5.03 6.05 1.69
CA TYR A 38 4.35 6.47 2.91
C TYR A 38 4.15 7.98 2.97
N LYS A 39 5.18 8.78 2.66
CA LYS A 39 5.10 10.25 2.66
C LYS A 39 4.05 10.76 1.67
N GLU A 40 4.00 10.18 0.46
CA GLU A 40 3.01 10.58 -0.56
C GLU A 40 1.59 10.18 -0.14
N ILE A 41 1.39 8.97 0.40
CA ILE A 41 0.09 8.51 0.92
C ILE A 41 -0.39 9.43 2.04
N GLN A 42 0.49 9.77 2.99
CA GLN A 42 0.16 10.66 4.10
C GLN A 42 -0.23 12.06 3.63
N LEU A 43 0.50 12.62 2.66
CA LEU A 43 0.20 13.95 2.12
C LEU A 43 -1.13 13.99 1.35
N LEU A 44 -1.52 12.90 0.70
CA LEU A 44 -2.71 12.86 -0.16
C LEU A 44 -3.99 12.43 0.56
N LEU A 45 -3.88 11.49 1.51
CA LEU A 45 -5.02 10.82 2.14
C LEU A 45 -5.09 11.04 3.66
N ALA A 46 -3.97 11.39 4.30
CA ALA A 46 -3.85 11.53 5.75
C ALA A 46 -4.46 10.35 6.56
N PRO A 47 -4.16 9.09 6.25
CA PRO A 47 -4.67 7.96 7.00
C PRO A 47 -4.05 7.88 8.40
N ASP A 48 -4.80 7.29 9.32
CA ASP A 48 -4.34 6.90 10.65
C ASP A 48 -3.37 5.70 10.61
N GLY A 49 -3.51 4.82 9.62
CA GLY A 49 -2.60 3.68 9.41
C GLY A 49 -2.30 3.38 7.94
N VAL A 50 -1.11 2.84 7.68
CA VAL A 50 -0.67 2.35 6.35
C VAL A 50 0.04 1.02 6.50
N ILE A 51 -0.43 0.02 5.76
CA ILE A 51 0.18 -1.30 5.65
C ILE A 51 0.59 -1.51 4.19
N VAL A 52 1.82 -1.95 3.96
CA VAL A 52 2.29 -2.39 2.63
C VAL A 52 2.78 -3.82 2.73
N THR A 53 2.15 -4.70 1.95
CA THR A 53 2.49 -6.12 1.84
C THR A 53 3.15 -6.42 0.50
N LEU A 54 4.21 -7.23 0.51
CA LEU A 54 4.84 -7.75 -0.72
C LEU A 54 4.50 -9.23 -0.88
N CYS A 55 3.92 -9.60 -2.02
CA CYS A 55 3.66 -10.99 -2.34
C CYS A 55 4.95 -11.67 -2.84
N ARG A 56 5.29 -12.81 -2.25
CA ARG A 56 6.36 -13.73 -2.68
C ARG A 56 5.71 -14.98 -3.25
N SER A 57 5.29 -14.90 -4.51
CA SER A 57 4.48 -15.95 -5.15
C SER A 57 5.19 -17.31 -5.23
N GLU A 58 6.52 -17.33 -5.33
CA GLU A 58 7.27 -18.59 -5.36
C GLU A 58 7.26 -19.33 -4.02
N LEU A 59 6.97 -18.62 -2.93
CA LEU A 59 6.97 -19.14 -1.57
C LEU A 59 5.57 -19.20 -0.96
N GLU A 60 4.53 -18.82 -1.70
CA GLU A 60 3.14 -18.71 -1.22
C GLU A 60 3.05 -17.92 0.08
N GLN A 61 3.76 -16.79 0.15
CA GLN A 61 3.86 -15.95 1.35
C GLN A 61 3.66 -14.47 1.02
N ILE A 62 3.17 -13.72 2.01
CA ILE A 62 3.24 -12.26 2.03
C ILE A 62 4.28 -11.81 3.03
N GLU A 63 4.97 -10.71 2.73
CA GLU A 63 5.85 -10.00 3.67
C GLU A 63 5.21 -8.68 4.08
N LEU A 64 5.15 -8.39 5.38
CA LEU A 64 4.81 -7.06 5.89
C LEU A 64 5.98 -6.09 5.68
N ALA A 65 6.03 -5.44 4.52
CA ALA A 65 7.16 -4.58 4.15
C ALA A 65 7.13 -3.19 4.82
N LEU A 66 5.93 -2.69 5.16
CA LEU A 66 5.77 -1.46 5.92
C LEU A 66 4.50 -1.57 6.78
N LEU A 67 4.61 -1.20 8.05
CA LEU A 67 3.46 -1.02 8.93
C LEU A 67 3.64 0.25 9.74
N VAL A 68 2.80 1.25 9.47
CA VAL A 68 2.78 2.51 10.21
C VAL A 68 1.38 2.75 10.77
N GLU A 69 1.29 2.98 12.06
CA GLU A 69 0.04 3.27 12.76
C GLU A 69 0.24 4.50 13.65
N GLU A 70 -0.68 5.47 13.57
CA GLU A 70 -0.58 6.77 14.27
C GLU A 70 0.78 7.48 14.05
N GLY A 71 1.35 7.31 12.86
CA GLY A 71 2.66 7.87 12.50
C GLY A 71 3.87 7.14 13.09
N LYS A 72 3.68 6.02 13.79
CA LYS A 72 4.76 5.18 14.35
C LYS A 72 4.99 3.96 13.47
N LEU A 73 6.25 3.72 13.12
CA LEU A 73 6.67 2.49 12.45
C LEU A 73 6.63 1.33 13.45
N LEU A 74 5.84 0.30 13.16
CA LEU A 74 5.79 -0.94 13.94
C LEU A 74 6.85 -1.91 13.43
N SER A 75 8.09 -1.70 13.85
CA SER A 75 9.25 -2.45 13.37
C SER A 75 9.25 -3.92 13.80
N GLU A 76 8.53 -4.30 14.87
CA GLU A 76 8.48 -5.69 15.32
C GLU A 76 7.76 -6.60 14.31
N LEU A 77 6.78 -6.04 13.58
CA LEU A 77 5.99 -6.76 12.57
C LEU A 77 6.56 -6.60 11.16
N THR A 78 7.38 -5.56 10.93
CA THR A 78 7.98 -5.30 9.62
C THR A 78 9.01 -6.38 9.27
N GLY A 79 8.91 -6.94 8.06
CA GLY A 79 9.74 -8.03 7.55
C GLY A 79 9.24 -9.44 7.92
N GLN A 80 8.19 -9.55 8.74
CA GLN A 80 7.57 -10.85 9.00
C GLN A 80 6.87 -11.38 7.75
N CYS A 81 6.91 -12.69 7.58
CA CYS A 81 6.27 -13.39 6.47
C CYS A 81 5.13 -14.27 6.98
N PHE A 82 4.00 -14.25 6.28
CA PHE A 82 2.80 -15.02 6.62
C PHE A 82 2.37 -15.85 5.40
N PRO A 83 1.76 -17.03 5.59
CA PRO A 83 1.19 -17.80 4.49
C PRO A 83 0.16 -16.98 3.71
N LEU A 84 0.17 -17.08 2.37
CA LEU A 84 -0.76 -16.35 1.51
C LEU A 84 -2.22 -16.73 1.83
N GLU A 85 -2.48 -18.00 2.14
CA GLU A 85 -3.79 -18.52 2.52
C GLU A 85 -4.32 -17.91 3.84
N GLU A 86 -3.44 -17.42 4.71
CA GLU A 86 -3.78 -16.79 5.99
C GLU A 86 -3.84 -15.25 5.88
N SER A 87 -3.68 -14.70 4.68
CA SER A 87 -3.50 -13.26 4.45
C SER A 87 -4.80 -12.46 4.36
N GLY A 88 -5.97 -13.09 4.54
CA GLY A 88 -7.28 -12.47 4.52
C GLY A 88 -7.49 -11.52 3.34
N LEU A 89 -7.90 -10.28 3.61
CA LEU A 89 -8.12 -9.26 2.58
C LEU A 89 -6.89 -8.97 1.70
N HIS A 90 -5.66 -9.12 2.22
CA HIS A 90 -4.46 -8.97 1.40
C HIS A 90 -4.38 -10.09 0.37
N GLY A 91 -4.64 -11.33 0.79
CA GLY A 91 -4.73 -12.50 -0.09
C GLY A 91 -5.78 -12.32 -1.17
N TRP A 92 -7.01 -11.95 -0.76
CA TRP A 92 -8.10 -11.68 -1.69
C TRP A 92 -7.74 -10.63 -2.76
N VAL A 93 -7.13 -9.51 -2.36
CA VAL A 93 -6.73 -8.44 -3.31
C VAL A 93 -5.66 -8.93 -4.27
N ILE A 94 -4.69 -9.73 -3.79
CA ILE A 94 -3.63 -10.33 -4.61
C ILE A 94 -4.25 -11.28 -5.65
N GLU A 95 -5.16 -12.16 -5.24
CA GLU A 95 -5.78 -13.14 -6.12
C GLU A 95 -6.70 -12.51 -7.16
N GLN A 96 -7.55 -11.57 -6.74
CA GLN A 96 -8.56 -10.98 -7.60
C GLN A 96 -8.03 -9.83 -8.47
N GLY A 97 -6.89 -9.24 -8.08
CA GLY A 97 -6.32 -8.07 -8.74
C GLY A 97 -7.24 -6.84 -8.71
N LYS A 98 -8.11 -6.75 -7.70
CA LYS A 98 -9.14 -5.71 -7.56
C LYS A 98 -8.98 -4.97 -6.25
N ALA A 99 -9.07 -3.64 -6.31
CA ALA A 99 -9.14 -2.81 -5.12
C ALA A 99 -10.48 -3.02 -4.39
N VAL A 100 -10.42 -3.04 -3.06
CA VAL A 100 -11.58 -3.09 -2.17
C VAL A 100 -11.62 -1.83 -1.32
N LEU A 101 -12.81 -1.27 -1.15
CA LEU A 101 -13.08 -0.18 -0.22
C LEU A 101 -14.15 -0.68 0.74
N VAL A 102 -13.79 -0.78 2.02
CA VAL A 102 -14.70 -1.16 3.09
C VAL A 102 -15.04 0.11 3.87
N GLY A 103 -16.33 0.41 4.05
CA GLY A 103 -16.76 1.56 4.83
C GLY A 103 -16.70 1.29 6.33
N ASN A 104 -17.33 0.19 6.76
CA ASN A 104 -17.33 -0.26 8.15
C ASN A 104 -17.07 -1.77 8.24
N LEU A 105 -15.84 -2.13 8.64
CA LEU A 105 -15.39 -3.52 8.84
C LEU A 105 -16.28 -4.32 9.79
N ALA A 106 -16.92 -3.69 10.78
CA ALA A 106 -17.73 -4.39 11.78
C ALA A 106 -19.13 -4.77 11.28
N THR A 107 -19.60 -4.18 10.20
CA THR A 107 -20.99 -4.34 9.71
C THR A 107 -21.09 -4.85 8.29
N GLU A 108 -20.05 -4.67 7.49
CA GLU A 108 -20.03 -5.09 6.10
C GLU A 108 -19.62 -6.55 5.96
N THR A 109 -20.25 -7.26 5.03
CA THR A 109 -19.81 -8.59 4.64
C THR A 109 -18.56 -8.45 3.79
N LEU A 110 -17.45 -9.00 4.30
CA LEU A 110 -16.17 -8.95 3.62
C LEU A 110 -16.06 -10.07 2.57
N PRO A 111 -15.28 -9.84 1.49
CA PRO A 111 -15.03 -10.90 0.49
C PRO A 111 -14.29 -12.11 1.07
N GLU A 112 -13.50 -11.89 2.12
CA GLU A 112 -12.76 -12.88 2.87
C GLU A 112 -12.60 -12.40 4.32
N ASP A 113 -12.48 -13.32 5.27
CA ASP A 113 -12.35 -12.98 6.68
C ASP A 113 -11.03 -12.22 6.93
N PRO A 114 -11.05 -11.17 7.76
CA PRO A 114 -9.87 -10.39 8.07
C PRO A 114 -8.98 -11.20 9.01
N HIS A 115 -7.90 -11.75 8.47
CA HIS A 115 -6.81 -12.38 9.20
C HIS A 115 -5.55 -11.50 9.08
N LEU A 116 -4.73 -11.49 10.13
CA LEU A 116 -3.39 -10.89 10.18
C LEU A 116 -2.39 -11.99 10.48
#